data_AF-A0A918H1R4-F1
#
_entry.id   AF-A0A918H1R4-F1
#
_cell.length_a   1.000
_cell.length_b   1.000
_cell.length_c   1.000
_cell.angle_alpha   90.00
_cell.angle_beta   90.00
_cell.angle_gamma   90.00
#
_symmetry.space_group_name_H-M   'P 1'
#
loop_
_entity.id
_entity.type
_entity.pdbx_description
1 polymer ?
#
loop_
_entity_poly.entity_id
_entity_poly.type
_entity_poly.pdbx_seq_one_letter_code
_entity_poly.pdbx_strand_id
1 'polypeptide(L)'
;MTEPRSDAVGSLVAWTDVEHYLGRRLSVPFRLRQSPRVDYVVTPDGEIALHLQLGPRERLPRSPFPMVRIEEIADQGLRMARLRTTRAQLLRDFHDLVNAIADRVITHRRTAEQAFNETVRAWSALLDRPRGQSSERRIGLMGELATLQALSATHGYAAAVDAWKGPQGEEHDFGLPDFDLEVKTTASEQRLHTIHGSGQLTPTGDRPLWFASLQLTRGGTGGRTLAECVAAVRGKIAEEAPSHLDRFDRHLESAGWDPETMDDERWQLRAAPLVLAADERLPRLDATSVPEHLRARIRDISYTIDVSGLDPSPHAPSLLVGLRLP
;
A
#
# COMPACT_ATOMS: atom_id res chain seq x y z
N MET A 1 24.29 13.76 -43.51
CA MET A 1 24.80 12.67 -42.66
C MET A 1 23.60 11.78 -42.36
N THR A 2 23.53 10.65 -43.04
CA THR A 2 22.35 9.76 -43.11
C THR A 2 22.25 8.96 -41.82
N GLU A 3 21.16 9.14 -41.06
CA GLU A 3 20.84 8.29 -39.91
C GLU A 3 20.69 6.83 -40.36
N PRO A 4 21.28 5.84 -39.65
CA PRO A 4 21.06 4.45 -39.96
C PRO A 4 19.62 4.05 -39.59
N ARG A 5 18.79 3.79 -40.60
CA ARG A 5 17.50 3.12 -40.42
C ARG A 5 17.75 1.62 -40.27
N SER A 6 17.52 1.09 -39.09
CA SER A 6 17.44 -0.36 -38.87
C SER A 6 16.04 -0.82 -39.31
N ASP A 7 15.98 -1.63 -40.36
CA ASP A 7 14.75 -2.29 -40.83
C ASP A 7 14.43 -3.51 -39.94
N ALA A 8 14.12 -3.26 -38.67
CA ALA A 8 13.49 -4.26 -37.82
C ALA A 8 12.00 -4.34 -38.18
N VAL A 9 11.65 -5.14 -39.19
CA VAL A 9 10.27 -5.54 -39.45
C VAL A 9 9.93 -6.68 -38.49
N GLY A 10 9.61 -6.31 -37.24
CA GLY A 10 9.22 -7.22 -36.16
C GLY A 10 8.57 -6.41 -35.03
N SER A 11 7.60 -6.99 -34.32
CA SER A 11 6.78 -6.27 -33.34
C SER A 11 7.49 -5.83 -32.06
N LEU A 12 8.73 -6.28 -31.83
CA LEU A 12 9.49 -6.12 -30.59
C LEU A 12 10.95 -5.78 -30.88
N VAL A 13 11.53 -4.87 -30.09
CA VAL A 13 12.97 -4.57 -30.14
C VAL A 13 13.69 -5.51 -29.17
N ALA A 14 14.78 -6.16 -29.58
CA ALA A 14 15.58 -6.99 -28.68
C ALA A 14 16.45 -6.12 -27.76
N TRP A 15 16.54 -6.49 -26.48
CA TRP A 15 17.33 -5.74 -25.50
C TRP A 15 18.83 -5.66 -25.86
N THR A 16 19.39 -6.70 -26.50
CA THR A 16 20.80 -6.70 -26.96
C THR A 16 21.08 -5.59 -27.98
N ASP A 17 20.11 -5.28 -28.84
CA ASP A 17 20.24 -4.18 -29.79
C ASP A 17 20.17 -2.84 -29.05
N VAL A 18 19.27 -2.70 -28.08
CA VAL A 18 19.16 -1.50 -27.25
C VAL A 18 20.45 -1.23 -26.47
N GLU A 19 21.01 -2.25 -25.80
CA GLU A 19 22.29 -2.15 -25.06
C GLU A 19 23.44 -1.68 -25.95
N HIS A 20 23.51 -2.16 -27.18
CA HIS A 20 24.53 -1.77 -28.15
C HIS A 20 24.54 -0.24 -28.40
N TYR A 21 23.36 0.36 -28.59
CA TYR A 21 23.25 1.80 -28.83
C TYR A 21 23.38 2.63 -27.54
N LEU A 22 22.86 2.13 -26.40
CA LEU A 22 23.05 2.75 -25.09
C LEU A 22 24.53 2.85 -24.72
N GLY A 23 25.30 1.76 -24.87
CA GLY A 23 26.73 1.72 -24.56
C GLY A 23 27.58 2.66 -25.44
N ARG A 24 27.06 3.04 -26.62
CA ARG A 24 27.72 3.93 -27.58
C ARG A 24 27.17 5.36 -27.55
N ARG A 25 26.16 5.65 -26.71
CA ARG A 25 25.46 6.94 -26.65
C ARG A 25 24.98 7.43 -28.01
N LEU A 26 24.46 6.50 -28.81
CA LEU A 26 23.93 6.80 -30.13
C LEU A 26 22.41 6.93 -30.08
N SER A 27 21.88 7.91 -30.81
CA SER A 27 20.45 8.02 -31.05
C SER A 27 20.03 7.08 -32.18
N VAL A 28 19.04 6.23 -31.95
CA VAL A 28 18.45 5.41 -33.01
C VAL A 28 16.94 5.25 -32.82
N PRO A 29 16.13 5.59 -33.83
CA PRO A 29 14.72 5.22 -33.87
C PRO A 29 14.54 3.87 -34.57
N PHE A 30 14.04 2.87 -33.85
CA PHE A 30 13.52 1.63 -34.41
C PHE A 30 12.05 1.84 -34.82
N ARG A 31 11.78 1.84 -36.13
CA ARG A 31 10.41 1.99 -36.65
C ARG A 31 9.69 0.65 -36.64
N LEU A 32 8.85 0.44 -35.63
CA LEU A 32 8.10 -0.81 -35.45
C LEU A 32 6.85 -0.87 -36.35
N ARG A 33 6.27 0.28 -36.71
CA ARG A 33 5.12 0.37 -37.63
C ARG A 33 5.05 1.72 -38.32
N GLN A 34 4.64 1.73 -39.60
CA GLN A 34 4.49 2.96 -40.40
C GLN A 34 3.15 3.69 -40.19
N SER A 35 2.04 2.95 -40.02
CA SER A 35 0.70 3.54 -39.86
C SER A 35 -0.26 2.68 -39.02
N PRO A 36 -0.78 3.20 -37.88
CA PRO A 36 -0.21 4.32 -37.12
C PRO A 36 1.28 4.12 -36.83
N ARG A 37 2.01 5.23 -36.82
CA ARG A 37 3.45 5.26 -36.59
C ARG A 37 3.75 4.85 -35.14
N VAL A 38 4.64 3.88 -34.99
CA VAL A 38 5.16 3.40 -33.70
C VAL A 38 6.67 3.34 -33.79
N ASP A 39 7.36 4.13 -32.97
CA ASP A 39 8.82 4.15 -32.90
C ASP A 39 9.28 3.82 -31.49
N TYR A 40 10.26 2.94 -31.38
CA TYR A 40 11.06 2.78 -30.17
C TYR A 40 12.35 3.57 -30.37
N VAL A 41 12.69 4.47 -29.46
CA VAL A 41 13.82 5.39 -29.60
C VAL A 41 14.81 5.17 -28.48
N VAL A 42 16.08 5.00 -28.83
CA VAL A 42 17.21 5.11 -27.90
C VAL A 42 17.80 6.51 -28.07
N THR A 43 18.08 7.19 -26.97
CA THR A 43 18.60 8.57 -26.96
C THR A 43 20.09 8.60 -26.60
N PRO A 44 20.84 9.65 -26.99
CA PRO A 44 22.25 9.80 -26.63
C PRO A 44 22.50 9.88 -25.12
N ASP A 45 21.51 10.34 -24.36
CA ASP A 45 21.58 10.50 -22.91
C ASP A 45 21.44 9.17 -22.15
N GLY A 46 21.30 8.05 -22.87
CA GLY A 46 21.15 6.72 -22.28
C GLY A 46 19.72 6.40 -21.86
N GLU A 47 18.73 7.16 -22.34
CA GLU A 47 17.31 6.87 -22.12
C GLU A 47 16.70 6.12 -23.30
N ILE A 48 15.61 5.39 -23.03
CA ILE A 48 14.75 4.78 -24.05
C ILE A 48 13.35 5.40 -23.98
N ALA A 49 12.68 5.48 -25.13
CA ALA A 49 11.32 5.99 -25.24
C ALA A 49 10.49 5.22 -26.26
N LEU A 50 9.18 5.20 -26.06
CA LEU A 50 8.21 4.73 -27.05
C LEU A 50 7.39 5.90 -27.55
N HIS A 51 7.36 6.10 -28.86
CA HIS A 51 6.53 7.09 -29.53
C HIS A 51 5.35 6.41 -30.23
N LEU A 52 4.13 6.79 -29.87
CA LEU A 52 2.89 6.25 -30.43
C LEU A 52 2.11 7.36 -31.13
N GLN A 53 1.75 7.17 -32.40
CA GLN A 53 0.91 8.14 -33.11
C GLN A 53 -0.47 8.22 -32.48
N LEU A 54 -0.91 9.45 -32.20
CA LEU A 54 -2.23 9.76 -31.68
C LEU A 54 -3.16 10.20 -32.81
N GLY A 55 -4.39 9.67 -32.80
CA GLY A 55 -5.46 10.19 -33.65
C GLY A 55 -5.89 11.62 -33.26
N PRO A 56 -6.63 12.34 -34.14
CA PRO A 56 -7.02 13.74 -33.91
C PRO A 56 -7.76 13.99 -32.58
N ARG A 57 -8.51 13.00 -32.09
CA ARG A 57 -9.29 13.07 -30.83
C ARG A 57 -8.79 12.11 -29.76
N GLU A 58 -7.67 11.43 -30.02
CA GLU A 58 -7.12 10.46 -29.08
C GLU A 58 -6.46 11.20 -27.91
N ARG A 59 -6.69 10.67 -26.70
CA ARG A 59 -6.15 11.23 -25.46
C ARG A 59 -4.79 10.61 -25.17
N LEU A 60 -3.93 11.42 -24.55
CA LEU A 60 -2.70 10.94 -23.99
C LEU A 60 -2.99 9.94 -22.85
N PRO A 61 -2.33 8.77 -22.81
CA PRO A 61 -2.47 7.86 -21.68
C PRO A 61 -2.04 8.53 -20.36
N ARG A 62 -2.70 8.17 -19.25
CA ARG A 62 -2.32 8.62 -17.91
C ARG A 62 -1.60 7.52 -17.18
N SER A 63 -0.36 7.77 -16.78
CA SER A 63 0.40 6.82 -15.96
C SER A 63 0.01 6.94 -14.48
N PRO A 64 -0.37 5.85 -13.81
CA PRO A 64 -0.47 5.82 -12.35
C PRO A 64 0.92 5.76 -11.68
N PHE A 65 1.98 5.50 -12.44
CA PHE A 65 3.34 5.34 -11.92
C PHE A 65 4.15 6.61 -12.15
N PRO A 66 4.70 7.25 -11.09
CA PRO A 66 5.45 8.50 -11.21
C PRO A 66 6.76 8.34 -11.99
N MET A 67 7.28 7.11 -12.08
CA MET A 67 8.48 6.77 -12.83
C MET A 67 8.26 6.62 -14.34
N VAL A 68 7.02 6.52 -14.81
CA VAL A 68 6.69 6.49 -16.24
C VAL A 68 6.06 7.82 -16.62
N ARG A 69 6.82 8.64 -17.34
CA ARG A 69 6.32 9.93 -17.86
C ARG A 69 5.77 9.73 -19.27
N ILE A 70 4.60 10.32 -19.48
CA ILE A 70 3.91 10.31 -20.76
C ILE A 70 3.62 11.77 -21.11
N GLU A 71 4.06 12.19 -22.29
CA GLU A 71 3.90 13.56 -22.79
C GLU A 71 3.54 13.56 -24.27
N GLU A 72 2.84 14.59 -24.74
CA GLU A 72 2.54 14.77 -26.16
C GLU A 72 3.71 15.51 -26.83
N ILE A 73 4.17 14.98 -27.98
CA ILE A 73 5.19 15.60 -28.82
C ILE A 73 4.70 15.70 -30.26
N ALA A 74 5.27 16.63 -31.02
CA ALA A 74 5.09 16.72 -32.47
C ALA A 74 6.32 16.12 -33.18
N ASP A 75 6.11 15.18 -34.09
CA ASP A 75 7.17 14.55 -34.87
C ASP A 75 6.73 14.43 -36.32
N GLN A 76 7.42 15.12 -37.24
CA GLN A 76 7.11 15.18 -38.67
C GLN A 76 5.64 15.55 -38.97
N GLY A 77 5.09 16.48 -38.19
CA GLY A 77 3.70 16.93 -38.32
C GLY A 77 2.66 15.98 -37.73
N LEU A 78 3.08 14.85 -37.14
CA LEU A 78 2.20 13.93 -36.43
C LEU A 78 2.18 14.24 -34.93
N ARG A 79 1.00 14.09 -34.31
CA ARG A 79 0.84 14.10 -32.85
C ARG A 79 1.25 12.72 -32.33
N MET A 80 2.20 12.68 -31.40
CA MET A 80 2.72 11.44 -30.83
C MET A 80 2.67 11.49 -29.30
N ALA A 81 2.35 10.37 -28.66
CA ALA A 81 2.60 10.16 -27.24
C ALA A 81 4.03 9.64 -27.05
N ARG A 82 4.85 10.33 -26.25
CA ARG A 82 6.17 9.87 -25.83
C ARG A 82 6.09 9.29 -24.42
N LEU A 83 6.41 8.02 -24.29
CA LEU A 83 6.53 7.31 -23.01
C LEU A 83 8.01 7.14 -22.68
N ARG A 84 8.43 7.52 -21.47
CA ARG A 84 9.81 7.35 -20.98
C ARG A 84 9.84 7.01 -19.49
N THR A 85 10.92 6.37 -19.04
CA THR A 85 11.19 6.22 -17.61
C THR A 85 11.98 7.40 -17.06
N THR A 86 11.77 7.78 -15.80
CA THR A 86 12.59 8.77 -15.10
C THR A 86 13.67 8.13 -14.21
N ARG A 87 13.79 6.80 -14.23
CA ARG A 87 14.71 6.03 -13.39
C ARG A 87 15.57 5.12 -14.25
N ALA A 88 16.86 5.44 -14.38
CA ALA A 88 17.81 4.69 -15.20
C ALA A 88 17.93 3.20 -14.77
N GLN A 89 17.81 2.92 -13.46
CA GLN A 89 17.86 1.55 -12.95
C GLN A 89 16.69 0.66 -13.40
N LEU A 90 15.60 1.25 -13.91
CA LEU A 90 14.42 0.52 -14.40
C LEU A 90 14.40 0.38 -15.93
N LEU A 91 15.49 0.72 -16.63
CA LEU A 91 15.50 0.73 -18.10
C LEU A 91 15.13 -0.63 -18.71
N ARG A 92 15.56 -1.74 -18.10
CA ARG A 92 15.24 -3.09 -18.58
C ARG A 92 13.77 -3.44 -18.36
N ASP A 93 13.22 -3.16 -17.19
CA ASP A 93 11.79 -3.39 -16.93
C ASP A 93 10.91 -2.48 -17.80
N PHE A 94 11.34 -1.23 -17.98
CA PHE A 94 10.66 -0.27 -18.83
C PHE A 94 10.69 -0.69 -20.30
N HIS A 95 11.79 -1.28 -20.78
CA HIS A 95 11.90 -1.87 -22.11
C HIS A 95 10.81 -2.92 -22.34
N ASP A 96 10.65 -3.86 -21.40
CA ASP A 96 9.62 -4.91 -21.50
C ASP A 96 8.21 -4.31 -21.50
N LEU A 97 7.97 -3.28 -20.68
CA LEU A 97 6.70 -2.55 -20.64
C LEU A 97 6.38 -1.92 -22.00
N VAL A 98 7.30 -1.16 -22.58
CA VAL A 98 7.04 -0.45 -23.84
C VAL A 98 6.93 -1.39 -25.03
N ASN A 99 7.65 -2.50 -25.02
CA ASN A 99 7.51 -3.57 -26.02
C ASN A 99 6.11 -4.21 -25.94
N ALA A 100 5.61 -4.49 -24.73
CA ALA A 100 4.26 -5.02 -24.54
C ALA A 100 3.16 -4.02 -24.94
N ILE A 101 3.39 -2.71 -24.78
CA ILE A 101 2.48 -1.66 -25.27
C ILE A 101 2.54 -1.59 -26.80
N ALA A 102 3.73 -1.57 -27.39
CA ALA A 102 3.93 -1.53 -28.84
C ALA A 102 3.23 -2.70 -29.52
N ASP A 103 3.39 -3.92 -29.00
CA ASP A 103 2.72 -5.11 -29.53
C ASP A 103 1.19 -4.97 -29.52
N ARG A 104 0.58 -4.44 -28.44
CA ARG A 104 -0.88 -4.19 -28.39
C ARG A 104 -1.35 -3.17 -29.42
N VAL A 105 -0.56 -2.14 -29.69
CA VAL A 105 -0.90 -1.15 -30.74
C VAL A 105 -0.74 -1.77 -32.14
N ILE A 106 0.32 -2.55 -32.35
CA ILE A 106 0.68 -3.12 -33.65
C ILE A 106 -0.23 -4.31 -33.99
N THR A 107 -0.24 -5.33 -33.13
CA THR A 107 -0.91 -6.61 -33.33
C THR A 107 -2.40 -6.51 -33.03
N HIS A 108 -2.77 -5.91 -31.90
CA HIS A 108 -4.17 -5.86 -31.42
C HIS A 108 -4.92 -4.58 -31.79
N ARG A 109 -4.29 -3.67 -32.55
CA ARG A 109 -4.87 -2.41 -33.06
C ARG A 109 -5.50 -1.54 -31.95
N ARG A 110 -4.98 -1.62 -30.72
CA ARG A 110 -5.42 -0.78 -29.59
C ARG A 110 -4.98 0.67 -29.78
N THR A 111 -5.76 1.60 -29.25
CA THR A 111 -5.31 3.00 -29.06
C THR A 111 -4.16 3.05 -28.06
N ALA A 112 -3.37 4.13 -28.03
CA ALA A 112 -2.28 4.31 -27.08
C ALA A 112 -2.79 4.20 -25.63
N GLU A 113 -3.95 4.80 -25.33
CA GLU A 113 -4.58 4.75 -24.00
C GLU A 113 -5.02 3.32 -23.65
N GLN A 114 -5.67 2.61 -24.57
CA GLN A 114 -6.08 1.22 -24.35
C GLN A 114 -4.88 0.31 -24.15
N ALA A 115 -3.87 0.39 -25.03
CA ALA A 115 -2.67 -0.43 -24.96
C ALA A 115 -1.90 -0.22 -23.66
N PHE A 116 -1.73 1.04 -23.24
CA PHE A 116 -1.11 1.37 -21.96
C PHE A 116 -1.90 0.80 -20.79
N ASN A 117 -3.20 1.10 -20.71
CA ASN A 117 -4.05 0.67 -19.61
C ASN A 117 -4.19 -0.87 -19.53
N GLU A 118 -4.28 -1.57 -20.66
CA GLU A 118 -4.30 -3.03 -20.72
C GLU A 118 -2.97 -3.64 -20.28
N THR A 119 -1.84 -3.04 -20.66
CA THR A 119 -0.52 -3.52 -20.23
C THR A 119 -0.34 -3.32 -18.73
N VAL A 120 -0.66 -2.13 -18.23
CA VAL A 120 -0.63 -1.84 -16.78
C VAL A 120 -1.55 -2.78 -16.04
N ARG A 121 -2.80 -2.99 -16.47
CA ARG A 121 -3.71 -3.95 -15.83
C ARG A 121 -3.19 -5.37 -15.85
N ALA A 122 -2.59 -5.85 -16.94
CA ALA A 122 -2.06 -7.20 -17.03
C ALA A 122 -0.87 -7.40 -16.09
N TRP A 123 0.02 -6.41 -16.00
CA TRP A 123 1.16 -6.44 -15.09
C TRP A 123 0.74 -6.25 -13.64
N SER A 124 -0.21 -5.36 -13.37
CA SER A 124 -0.88 -5.27 -12.08
C SER A 124 -1.46 -6.63 -11.75
N ALA A 125 -2.34 -7.25 -12.54
CA ALA A 125 -2.89 -8.58 -12.29
C ALA A 125 -1.83 -9.69 -12.09
N LEU A 126 -0.66 -9.61 -12.74
CA LEU A 126 0.45 -10.53 -12.52
C LEU A 126 1.10 -10.32 -11.13
N LEU A 127 1.31 -9.06 -10.75
CA LEU A 127 1.83 -8.65 -9.43
C LEU A 127 0.76 -8.75 -8.32
N ASP A 128 -0.50 -8.75 -8.74
CA ASP A 128 -1.76 -8.67 -7.99
C ASP A 128 -2.56 -9.98 -8.18
N ARG A 129 -1.86 -11.12 -8.32
CA ARG A 129 -2.39 -12.37 -7.72
C ARG A 129 -2.93 -11.95 -6.35
N PRO A 130 -4.17 -12.27 -5.96
CA PRO A 130 -4.74 -11.75 -4.73
C PRO A 130 -3.82 -12.15 -3.59
N ARG A 131 -2.90 -11.26 -3.25
CA ARG A 131 -2.23 -11.27 -1.98
C ARG A 131 -3.39 -10.85 -1.12
N GLY A 132 -3.96 -11.78 -0.36
CA GLY A 132 -4.79 -11.36 0.78
C GLY A 132 -4.03 -10.30 1.56
N GLN A 133 -4.74 -9.49 2.36
CA GLN A 133 -4.26 -8.33 3.14
C GLN A 133 -2.74 -8.04 3.07
N SER A 134 -2.34 -6.80 2.71
CA SER A 134 -0.93 -6.39 2.80
C SER A 134 -0.32 -6.78 4.16
N SER A 135 0.98 -7.09 4.22
CA SER A 135 1.61 -7.47 5.50
C SER A 135 1.34 -6.45 6.61
N GLU A 136 1.25 -5.15 6.27
CA GLU A 136 0.84 -4.08 7.18
C GLU A 136 -0.58 -4.28 7.75
N ARG A 137 -1.56 -4.62 6.90
CA ARG A 137 -2.92 -4.95 7.35
C ARG A 137 -2.95 -6.22 8.20
N ARG A 138 -2.19 -7.25 7.82
CA ARG A 138 -2.09 -8.49 8.61
C ARG A 138 -1.53 -8.24 10.00
N ILE A 139 -0.41 -7.51 10.12
CA ILE A 139 0.17 -7.20 11.43
C ILE A 139 -0.70 -6.23 12.23
N GLY A 140 -1.43 -5.32 11.56
CA GLY A 140 -2.46 -4.48 12.16
C GLY A 140 -3.51 -5.33 12.86
N LEU A 141 -4.14 -6.24 12.10
CA LEU A 141 -5.14 -7.16 12.62
C LEU A 141 -4.58 -8.10 13.71
N MET A 142 -3.33 -8.56 13.59
CA MET A 142 -2.68 -9.30 14.68
C MET A 142 -2.61 -8.49 15.99
N GLY A 143 -2.31 -7.19 15.89
CA GLY A 143 -2.26 -6.30 17.05
C GLY A 143 -3.62 -6.06 17.67
N GLU A 144 -4.65 -5.91 16.85
CA GLU A 144 -6.05 -5.83 17.30
C GLU A 144 -6.48 -7.12 18.00
N LEU A 145 -6.21 -8.30 17.43
CA LEU A 145 -6.54 -9.59 18.03
C LEU A 145 -5.82 -9.82 19.38
N ALA A 146 -4.55 -9.43 19.46
CA ALA A 146 -3.80 -9.49 20.71
C ALA A 146 -4.39 -8.54 21.77
N THR A 147 -4.88 -7.37 21.34
CA THR A 147 -5.57 -6.40 22.20
C THR A 147 -6.92 -6.93 22.68
N LEU A 148 -7.71 -7.53 21.79
CA LEU A 148 -8.97 -8.19 22.13
C LEU A 148 -8.75 -9.28 23.18
N GLN A 149 -7.73 -10.13 23.02
CA GLN A 149 -7.37 -11.14 24.02
C GLN A 149 -6.94 -10.52 25.36
N ALA A 150 -6.22 -9.40 25.34
CA ALA A 150 -5.84 -8.72 26.57
C ALA A 150 -7.05 -8.10 27.29
N LEU A 151 -7.99 -7.51 26.54
CA LEU A 151 -9.22 -6.94 27.07
C LEU A 151 -10.16 -8.01 27.63
N SER A 152 -10.23 -9.18 26.99
CA SER A 152 -11.07 -10.29 27.44
C SER A 152 -10.64 -10.86 28.79
N ALA A 153 -9.34 -10.79 29.12
CA ALA A 153 -8.85 -11.22 30.44
C ALA A 153 -9.44 -10.41 31.61
N THR A 154 -9.90 -9.18 31.36
CA THR A 154 -10.51 -8.31 32.38
C THR A 154 -12.03 -8.20 32.23
N HIS A 155 -12.54 -8.15 31.00
CA HIS A 155 -13.96 -7.86 30.72
C HIS A 155 -14.74 -9.06 30.18
N GLY A 156 -14.07 -10.18 29.88
CA GLY A 156 -14.63 -11.33 29.17
C GLY A 156 -14.67 -11.13 27.65
N TYR A 157 -14.71 -12.24 26.91
CA TYR A 157 -14.70 -12.22 25.45
C TYR A 157 -15.93 -11.53 24.83
N ALA A 158 -17.10 -11.67 25.42
CA ALA A 158 -18.31 -11.00 24.94
C ALA A 158 -18.13 -9.47 24.88
N ALA A 159 -17.72 -8.87 26.00
CA ALA A 159 -17.49 -7.43 26.09
C ALA A 159 -16.31 -6.98 25.22
N ALA A 160 -15.24 -7.78 25.11
CA ALA A 160 -14.09 -7.47 24.26
C ALA A 160 -14.47 -7.44 22.77
N VAL A 161 -15.30 -8.38 22.31
CA VAL A 161 -15.80 -8.39 20.92
C VAL A 161 -16.75 -7.22 20.68
N ASP A 162 -17.62 -6.88 21.63
CA ASP A 162 -18.51 -5.73 21.50
C ASP A 162 -17.75 -4.39 21.48
N ALA A 163 -16.65 -4.29 22.21
CA ALA A 163 -15.79 -3.12 22.25
C ALA A 163 -14.92 -2.99 21.00
N TRP A 164 -14.66 -4.06 20.23
CA TRP A 164 -13.82 -4.03 19.04
C TRP A 164 -14.56 -3.40 17.84
N LYS A 165 -14.16 -2.19 17.49
CA LYS A 165 -14.81 -1.34 16.48
C LYS A 165 -13.96 -1.08 15.23
N GLY A 166 -12.64 -1.26 15.32
CA GLY A 166 -11.68 -1.02 14.23
C GLY A 166 -12.11 -1.60 12.88
N PRO A 167 -12.55 -2.86 12.80
CA PRO A 167 -13.00 -3.47 11.54
C PRO A 167 -14.23 -2.82 10.89
N GLN A 168 -14.98 -2.00 11.65
CA GLN A 168 -16.16 -1.28 11.16
C GLN A 168 -15.80 0.13 10.66
N GLY A 169 -14.54 0.55 10.78
CA GLY A 169 -14.08 1.88 10.37
C GLY A 169 -14.53 3.01 11.30
N GLU A 170 -14.80 2.69 12.56
CA GLU A 170 -15.00 3.70 13.61
C GLU A 170 -13.71 4.47 13.89
N GLU A 171 -13.82 5.60 14.59
CA GLU A 171 -12.71 6.53 14.82
C GLU A 171 -11.56 5.92 15.65
N HIS A 172 -11.89 5.00 16.57
CA HIS A 172 -10.96 4.28 17.43
C HIS A 172 -11.18 2.77 17.32
N ASP A 173 -10.10 1.99 17.44
CA ASP A 173 -10.16 0.53 17.31
C ASP A 173 -11.00 -0.16 18.39
N PHE A 174 -10.96 0.34 19.63
CA PHE A 174 -11.77 -0.17 20.73
C PHE A 174 -12.45 0.93 21.53
N GLY A 175 -13.73 0.73 21.83
CA GLY A 175 -14.50 1.61 22.72
C GLY A 175 -15.00 0.88 23.96
N LEU A 176 -14.42 1.18 25.11
CA LEU A 176 -14.83 0.66 26.41
C LEU A 176 -15.65 1.71 27.19
N PRO A 177 -16.34 1.30 28.28
CA PRO A 177 -17.06 2.25 29.14
C PRO A 177 -16.14 3.33 29.72
N ASP A 178 -14.93 2.95 30.14
CA ASP A 178 -14.03 3.82 30.89
C ASP A 178 -12.97 4.51 30.02
N PHE A 179 -12.68 3.99 28.82
CA PHE A 179 -11.66 4.54 27.92
C PHE A 179 -11.86 4.08 26.47
N ASP A 180 -11.26 4.81 25.53
CA ASP A 180 -11.09 4.37 24.15
C ASP A 180 -9.63 3.96 23.91
N LEU A 181 -9.39 3.12 22.91
CA LEU A 181 -8.06 2.62 22.58
C LEU A 181 -7.86 2.57 21.07
N GLU A 182 -6.77 3.18 20.63
CA GLU A 182 -6.25 3.12 19.27
C GLU A 182 -5.01 2.22 19.24
N VAL A 183 -4.99 1.22 18.34
CA VAL A 183 -3.93 0.22 18.25
C VAL A 183 -3.16 0.40 16.93
N LYS A 184 -1.85 0.62 17.02
CA LYS A 184 -0.99 0.67 15.84
C LYS A 184 0.15 -0.33 15.94
N THR A 185 0.26 -1.16 14.91
CA THR A 185 1.30 -2.18 14.80
C THR A 185 2.26 -1.85 13.68
N THR A 186 3.56 -1.97 13.96
CA THR A 186 4.60 -1.81 12.94
C THR A 186 5.61 -2.95 12.97
N ALA A 187 6.21 -3.25 11.81
CA ALA A 187 7.34 -4.16 11.67
C ALA A 187 8.69 -3.43 11.52
N SER A 188 8.71 -2.09 11.57
CA SER A 188 9.93 -1.29 11.43
C SER A 188 10.77 -1.28 12.71
N GLU A 189 12.07 -0.97 12.57
CA GLU A 189 13.01 -0.74 13.69
C GLU A 189 12.55 0.37 14.63
N GLN A 190 12.01 1.45 14.08
CA GLN A 190 11.41 2.55 14.82
C GLN A 190 9.89 2.34 14.99
N ARG A 191 9.29 2.98 15.99
CA ARG A 191 7.84 3.00 16.21
C ARG A 191 7.20 4.13 15.39
N LEU A 192 7.22 3.95 14.07
CA LEU A 192 6.60 4.87 13.12
C LEU A 192 5.16 4.42 12.85
N HIS A 193 4.20 5.31 13.08
CA HIS A 193 2.78 5.02 12.86
C HIS A 193 2.14 6.12 12.04
N THR A 194 1.48 5.72 10.95
CA THR A 194 0.66 6.64 10.16
C THR A 194 -0.69 6.80 10.83
N ILE A 195 -1.09 8.05 11.01
CA ILE A 195 -2.36 8.48 11.55
C ILE A 195 -3.18 9.09 10.42
N HIS A 196 -4.43 8.67 10.31
CA HIS A 196 -5.37 9.14 9.31
C HIS A 196 -6.44 10.03 9.96
N GLY A 197 -6.60 11.24 9.45
CA GLY A 197 -7.47 12.26 10.01
C GLY A 197 -6.87 12.95 11.24
N SER A 198 -7.60 13.95 11.74
CA SER A 198 -7.29 14.65 13.00
C SER A 198 -8.05 14.07 14.20
N GLY A 199 -8.98 13.15 13.94
CA GLY A 199 -9.87 12.56 14.94
C GLY A 199 -9.27 11.35 15.67
N GLN A 200 -8.50 10.53 14.97
CA GLN A 200 -8.00 9.23 15.46
C GLN A 200 -7.16 9.29 16.75
N LEU A 201 -6.52 10.43 17.06
CA LEU A 201 -5.78 10.65 18.30
C LEU A 201 -6.45 11.69 19.22
N THR A 202 -7.75 11.91 19.05
CA THR A 202 -8.57 12.87 19.81
C THR A 202 -9.55 12.10 20.71
N PRO A 203 -9.53 12.32 22.04
CA PRO A 203 -10.49 11.68 22.95
C PRO A 203 -11.95 11.99 22.61
N THR A 204 -12.83 11.00 22.79
CA THR A 204 -14.27 11.15 22.58
C THR A 204 -14.97 11.55 23.89
N GLY A 205 -15.37 12.81 24.00
CA GLY A 205 -16.01 13.35 25.19
C GLY A 205 -15.05 13.32 26.40
N ASP A 206 -15.53 12.83 27.54
CA ASP A 206 -14.73 12.74 28.77
C ASP A 206 -13.95 11.42 28.90
N ARG A 207 -14.06 10.49 27.94
CA ARG A 207 -13.34 9.22 27.99
C ARG A 207 -11.89 9.40 27.55
N PRO A 208 -10.90 9.00 28.36
CA PRO A 208 -9.50 9.04 27.95
C PRO A 208 -9.28 8.12 26.75
N LEU A 209 -8.47 8.58 25.80
CA LEU A 209 -7.98 7.77 24.69
C LEU A 209 -6.56 7.30 24.98
N TRP A 210 -6.34 6.00 24.82
CA TRP A 210 -5.02 5.39 24.88
C TRP A 210 -4.55 5.01 23.49
N PHE A 211 -3.25 5.14 23.26
CA PHE A 211 -2.56 4.72 22.05
C PHE A 211 -1.63 3.55 22.37
N ALA A 212 -1.90 2.37 21.81
CA ALA A 212 -1.06 1.20 21.95
C ALA A 212 -0.20 1.00 20.70
N SER A 213 1.09 1.28 20.82
CA SER A 213 2.09 0.94 19.81
C SER A 213 2.62 -0.48 20.05
N LEU A 214 2.37 -1.36 19.09
CA LEU A 214 2.96 -2.69 19.02
C LEU A 214 4.08 -2.69 17.97
N GLN A 215 5.15 -3.43 18.26
CA GLN A 215 6.25 -3.63 17.33
C GLN A 215 6.46 -5.12 17.14
N LEU A 216 6.30 -5.60 15.91
CA LEU A 216 6.50 -6.99 15.53
C LEU A 216 7.83 -7.17 14.81
N THR A 217 8.37 -8.38 14.91
CA THR A 217 9.51 -8.83 14.12
C THR A 217 9.24 -10.23 13.62
N ARG A 218 9.97 -10.67 12.59
CA ARG A 218 9.87 -12.07 12.10
C ARG A 218 10.22 -13.03 13.24
N GLY A 219 9.31 -13.98 13.51
CA GLY A 219 9.40 -14.88 14.66
C GLY A 219 9.91 -16.28 14.35
N GLY A 220 10.17 -16.62 13.09
CA GLY A 220 10.56 -17.98 12.70
C GLY A 220 9.55 -19.02 13.22
N THR A 221 10.03 -20.18 13.66
CA THR A 221 9.16 -21.26 14.19
C THR A 221 8.49 -20.95 15.52
N GLY A 222 8.98 -19.95 16.28
CA GLY A 222 8.38 -19.50 17.55
C GLY A 222 7.33 -18.39 17.39
N GLY A 223 7.21 -17.83 16.18
CA GLY A 223 6.22 -16.79 15.87
C GLY A 223 4.85 -17.37 15.51
N ARG A 224 3.86 -16.49 15.51
CA ARG A 224 2.47 -16.77 15.14
C ARG A 224 2.14 -16.27 13.74
N THR A 225 1.35 -17.03 13.00
CA THR A 225 0.66 -16.51 11.81
C THR A 225 -0.67 -15.85 12.20
N LEU A 226 -1.26 -15.05 11.31
CA LEU A 226 -2.54 -14.40 11.54
C LEU A 226 -3.64 -15.45 11.64
N ALA A 227 -3.57 -16.48 10.81
CA ALA A 227 -4.49 -17.62 10.89
C ALA A 227 -4.42 -18.33 12.25
N GLU A 228 -3.22 -18.52 12.81
CA GLU A 228 -3.04 -19.07 14.17
C GLU A 228 -3.64 -18.14 15.24
N CYS A 229 -3.40 -16.82 15.14
CA CYS A 229 -3.99 -15.84 16.07
C CYS A 229 -5.53 -15.84 16.00
N VAL A 230 -6.10 -15.84 14.80
CA VAL A 230 -7.55 -15.90 14.58
C VAL A 230 -8.12 -17.18 15.17
N ALA A 231 -7.52 -18.33 14.89
CA ALA A 231 -7.98 -19.62 15.40
C ALA A 231 -7.96 -19.67 16.93
N ALA A 232 -6.92 -19.12 17.57
CA ALA A 232 -6.79 -19.06 19.03
C ALA A 232 -7.91 -18.20 19.66
N VAL A 233 -8.10 -16.98 19.18
CA VAL A 233 -9.14 -16.06 19.69
C VAL A 233 -10.53 -16.61 19.41
N ARG A 234 -10.78 -17.09 18.20
CA ARG A 234 -12.06 -17.68 17.80
C ARG A 234 -12.43 -18.90 18.66
N GLY A 235 -11.45 -19.76 18.96
CA GLY A 235 -11.63 -20.92 19.84
C GLY A 235 -12.04 -20.51 21.25
N LYS A 236 -11.43 -19.45 21.79
CA LYS A 236 -11.78 -18.91 23.10
C LYS A 236 -13.14 -18.24 23.15
N ILE A 237 -13.52 -17.52 22.10
CA ILE A 237 -14.88 -16.98 21.96
C ILE A 237 -15.91 -18.11 21.90
N ALA A 238 -15.64 -19.19 21.16
CA ALA A 238 -16.55 -20.33 21.09
C ALA A 238 -16.73 -21.04 22.44
N GLU A 239 -15.68 -21.10 23.26
CA GLU A 239 -15.70 -21.69 24.60
C GLU A 239 -16.44 -20.79 25.63
N GLU A 240 -16.13 -19.49 25.65
CA GLU A 240 -16.50 -18.59 26.75
C GLU A 240 -17.67 -17.64 26.40
N ALA A 241 -17.88 -17.34 25.12
CA ALA A 241 -18.89 -16.40 24.62
C ALA A 241 -19.50 -16.84 23.27
N PRO A 242 -20.05 -18.06 23.15
CA PRO A 242 -20.47 -18.64 21.87
C PRO A 242 -21.50 -17.80 21.10
N SER A 243 -22.32 -17.00 21.79
CA SER A 243 -23.28 -16.08 21.17
C SER A 243 -22.64 -14.91 20.39
N HIS A 244 -21.34 -14.65 20.59
CA HIS A 244 -20.61 -13.55 19.92
C HIS A 244 -19.74 -14.02 18.76
N LEU A 245 -19.72 -15.33 18.47
CA LEU A 245 -18.88 -15.91 17.42
C LEU A 245 -19.22 -15.35 16.03
N ASP A 246 -20.50 -15.26 15.70
CA ASP A 246 -20.97 -14.68 14.41
C ASP A 246 -20.54 -13.22 14.25
N ARG A 247 -20.62 -12.44 15.33
CA ARG A 247 -20.18 -11.04 15.31
C ARG A 247 -18.68 -10.94 15.08
N PHE A 248 -17.90 -11.76 15.78
CA PHE A 248 -16.45 -11.81 15.59
C PHE A 248 -16.07 -12.21 14.16
N ASP A 249 -16.72 -13.24 13.59
CA ASP A 249 -16.48 -13.68 12.22
C ASP A 249 -16.81 -12.55 11.21
N ARG A 250 -17.92 -11.81 11.41
CA ARG A 250 -18.25 -10.63 10.59
C ARG A 250 -17.25 -9.48 10.73
N HIS A 251 -16.68 -9.28 11.92
CA HIS A 251 -15.60 -8.31 12.12
C HIS A 251 -14.34 -8.71 11.36
N LEU A 252 -13.96 -9.99 11.38
CA LEU A 252 -12.84 -10.50 10.58
C LEU A 252 -13.05 -10.29 9.08
N GLU A 253 -14.25 -10.60 8.56
CA GLU A 253 -14.61 -10.34 7.17
C GLU A 253 -14.50 -8.85 6.81
N SER A 254 -14.97 -7.95 7.70
CA SER A 254 -14.90 -6.51 7.49
C SER A 254 -13.46 -5.96 7.52
N ALA A 255 -12.60 -6.56 8.34
CA ALA A 255 -11.15 -6.33 8.33
C ALA A 255 -10.45 -6.92 7.08
N GLY A 256 -11.19 -7.61 6.22
CA GLY A 256 -10.69 -8.24 5.00
C GLY A 256 -9.92 -9.53 5.26
N TRP A 257 -10.14 -10.21 6.39
CA TRP A 257 -9.57 -11.53 6.65
C TRP A 257 -10.30 -12.58 5.83
N ASP A 258 -9.53 -13.48 5.23
CA ASP A 258 -10.01 -14.55 4.39
C ASP A 258 -9.30 -15.86 4.81
N PRO A 259 -10.04 -16.88 5.27
CA PRO A 259 -9.45 -18.16 5.70
C PRO A 259 -8.75 -18.92 4.57
N GLU A 260 -9.12 -18.67 3.30
CA GLU A 260 -8.52 -19.33 2.13
C GLU A 260 -7.20 -18.68 1.71
N THR A 261 -6.91 -17.47 2.20
CA THR A 261 -5.63 -16.81 1.95
C THR A 261 -4.52 -17.53 2.72
N MET A 262 -3.54 -18.06 1.99
CA MET A 262 -2.32 -18.58 2.59
C MET A 262 -1.58 -17.49 3.36
N ASP A 263 -1.30 -17.76 4.63
CA ASP A 263 -0.46 -16.94 5.50
C ASP A 263 0.69 -17.77 6.07
N ASP A 264 1.89 -17.51 5.57
CA ASP A 264 3.15 -18.12 6.02
C ASP A 264 4.01 -17.15 6.84
N GLU A 265 3.54 -15.92 7.06
CA GLU A 265 4.28 -14.88 7.75
C GLU A 265 4.18 -15.05 9.27
N ARG A 266 5.25 -15.56 9.88
CA ARG A 266 5.32 -15.73 11.34
C ARG A 266 5.90 -14.49 12.02
N TRP A 267 5.16 -13.98 13.00
CA TRP A 267 5.49 -12.76 13.74
C TRP A 267 5.55 -13.01 15.25
N GLN A 268 6.37 -12.21 15.92
CA GLN A 268 6.43 -12.14 17.38
C GLN A 268 6.60 -10.69 17.81
N LEU A 269 6.21 -10.36 19.05
CA LEU A 269 6.50 -9.06 19.63
C LEU A 269 8.02 -8.87 19.71
N ARG A 270 8.52 -7.77 19.14
CA ARG A 270 9.92 -7.38 19.25
C ARG A 270 10.25 -6.84 20.64
N ALA A 271 9.31 -6.09 21.21
CA ALA A 271 9.43 -5.46 22.51
C ALA A 271 8.06 -5.40 23.18
N ALA A 272 8.03 -5.06 24.48
CA ALA A 272 6.79 -4.76 25.16
C ALA A 272 6.01 -3.64 24.41
N PRO A 273 4.67 -3.70 24.38
CA PRO A 273 3.87 -2.61 23.82
C PRO A 273 4.17 -1.29 24.54
N LEU A 274 4.22 -0.21 23.76
CA LEU A 274 4.31 1.14 24.30
C LEU A 274 2.90 1.73 24.35
N VAL A 275 2.44 2.10 25.54
CA VAL A 275 1.10 2.63 25.75
C VAL A 275 1.20 4.08 26.20
N LEU A 276 0.59 4.97 25.43
CA LEU A 276 0.62 6.42 25.65
C LEU A 276 -0.81 6.93 25.83
N ALA A 277 -1.02 7.86 26.76
CA ALA A 277 -2.27 8.61 26.79
C ALA A 277 -2.28 9.58 25.60
N ALA A 278 -3.46 9.86 25.04
CA ALA A 278 -3.64 10.90 24.04
C ALA A 278 -3.61 12.30 24.73
N ASP A 279 -2.45 12.65 25.28
CA ASP A 279 -2.14 13.91 25.92
C ASP A 279 -0.89 14.55 25.27
N GLU A 280 -0.28 15.51 25.96
CA GLU A 280 0.93 16.22 25.51
C GLU A 280 2.18 15.33 25.31
N ARG A 281 2.18 14.08 25.79
CA ARG A 281 3.26 13.11 25.58
C ARG A 281 3.16 12.40 24.23
N LEU A 282 1.98 12.37 23.63
CA LEU A 282 1.76 11.75 22.33
C LEU A 282 1.84 12.80 21.22
N PRO A 283 2.80 12.72 20.29
CA PRO A 283 2.82 13.60 19.13
C PRO A 283 1.52 13.41 18.34
N ARG A 284 0.69 14.46 18.24
CA ARG A 284 -0.59 14.39 17.54
C ARG A 284 -0.97 15.70 16.88
N LEU A 285 -1.76 15.61 15.83
CA LEU A 285 -2.52 16.73 15.28
C LEU A 285 -3.97 16.53 15.70
N ASP A 286 -4.51 17.50 16.44
CA ASP A 286 -5.91 17.55 16.84
C ASP A 286 -6.68 18.59 16.03
N ALA A 287 -7.99 18.72 16.28
CA ALA A 287 -8.82 19.72 15.63
C ALA A 287 -8.26 21.15 15.81
N THR A 288 -7.62 21.46 16.94
CA THR A 288 -7.07 22.80 17.23
C THR A 288 -5.78 23.11 16.47
N SER A 289 -5.13 22.10 15.91
CA SER A 289 -3.88 22.23 15.16
C SER A 289 -4.03 23.02 13.85
N VAL A 290 -5.27 23.19 13.36
CA VAL A 290 -5.59 24.01 12.19
C VAL A 290 -6.56 25.12 12.60
N PRO A 291 -6.33 26.39 12.19
CA PRO A 291 -7.27 27.48 12.44
C PRO A 291 -8.68 27.16 11.93
N GLU A 292 -9.71 27.43 12.74
CA GLU A 292 -11.11 27.08 12.47
C GLU A 292 -11.56 27.42 11.04
N HIS A 293 -11.28 28.64 10.58
CA HIS A 293 -11.68 29.13 9.27
C HIS A 293 -11.02 28.39 8.08
N LEU A 294 -9.96 27.60 8.33
CA LEU A 294 -9.27 26.79 7.33
C LEU A 294 -9.67 25.32 7.37
N ARG A 295 -10.24 24.81 8.47
CA ARG A 295 -10.54 23.37 8.64
C ARG A 295 -11.42 22.82 7.53
N ALA A 296 -12.48 23.55 7.14
CA ALA A 296 -13.38 23.16 6.06
C ALA A 296 -12.73 23.14 4.66
N ARG A 297 -11.49 23.62 4.52
CA ARG A 297 -10.70 23.59 3.27
C ARG A 297 -9.74 22.39 3.22
N ILE A 298 -9.55 21.68 4.33
CA ILE A 298 -8.73 20.47 4.38
C ILE A 298 -9.61 19.27 4.02
N ARG A 299 -9.18 18.50 3.02
CA ARG A 299 -9.92 17.33 2.52
C ARG A 299 -9.47 16.03 3.14
N ASP A 300 -8.18 15.94 3.46
CA ASP A 300 -7.55 14.75 4.01
C ASP A 300 -6.36 15.17 4.87
N ILE A 301 -6.12 14.44 5.95
CA ILE A 301 -4.95 14.59 6.82
C ILE A 301 -4.36 13.20 6.96
N SER A 302 -3.07 13.08 6.64
CA SER A 302 -2.28 11.89 6.88
C SER A 302 -0.91 12.32 7.34
N TYR A 303 -0.47 11.83 8.49
CA TYR A 303 0.82 12.16 9.07
C TYR A 303 1.40 10.96 9.79
N THR A 304 2.72 10.91 9.91
CA THR A 304 3.43 9.84 10.60
C THR A 304 4.02 10.38 11.89
N ILE A 305 3.80 9.65 12.98
CA ILE A 305 4.39 9.95 14.30
C ILE A 305 5.52 8.97 14.58
N ASP A 306 6.59 9.47 15.19
CA ASP A 306 7.67 8.64 15.74
C ASP A 306 7.54 8.66 17.27
N VAL A 307 7.21 7.52 17.85
CA VAL A 307 7.12 7.34 19.31
C VAL A 307 8.29 6.51 19.85
N SER A 308 9.36 6.36 19.06
CA SER A 308 10.57 5.65 19.49
C SER A 308 11.23 6.37 20.67
N GLY A 309 11.58 5.59 21.70
CA GLY A 309 12.29 6.13 22.88
C GLY A 309 11.41 6.90 23.87
N LEU A 310 10.10 7.02 23.63
CA LEU A 310 9.17 7.53 24.63
C LEU A 310 8.90 6.48 25.73
N ASP A 311 8.70 6.96 26.95
CA ASP A 311 8.29 6.12 28.08
C ASP A 311 6.76 5.91 28.08
N PRO A 312 6.27 4.75 28.56
CA PRO A 312 4.84 4.53 28.76
C PRO A 312 4.22 5.62 29.64
N SER A 313 2.99 6.01 29.30
CA SER A 313 2.26 6.97 30.11
C SER A 313 1.89 6.40 31.49
N PRO A 314 1.91 7.23 32.54
CA PRO A 314 1.49 6.78 33.88
C PRO A 314 0.03 6.33 33.84
N HIS A 315 -0.33 5.36 34.68
CA HIS A 315 -1.69 4.79 34.76
C HIS A 315 -2.21 4.14 33.47
N ALA A 316 -1.32 3.77 32.54
CA ALA A 316 -1.69 2.96 31.39
C ALA A 316 -2.44 1.69 31.84
N PRO A 317 -3.52 1.29 31.12
CA PRO A 317 -4.25 0.07 31.44
C PRO A 317 -3.30 -1.11 31.52
N SER A 318 -3.18 -1.73 32.69
CA SER A 318 -2.16 -2.75 32.99
C SER A 318 -2.26 -3.97 32.05
N LEU A 319 -3.47 -4.27 31.58
CA LEU A 319 -3.76 -5.30 30.59
C LEU A 319 -3.02 -5.11 29.26
N LEU A 320 -2.71 -3.87 28.86
CA LEU A 320 -2.03 -3.56 27.59
C LEU A 320 -0.50 -3.68 27.70
N VAL A 321 0.05 -3.56 28.91
CA VAL A 321 1.49 -3.68 29.17
C VAL A 321 1.97 -5.14 29.09
N GLY A 322 1.08 -6.08 29.43
CA GLY A 322 1.35 -7.53 29.43
C GLY A 322 0.98 -8.27 28.14
N LEU A 323 0.51 -7.56 27.11
CA LEU A 323 -0.06 -8.15 25.90
C LEU A 323 0.90 -9.13 25.21
N ARG A 324 0.33 -10.20 24.64
CA ARG A 324 1.00 -11.25 23.87
C ARG A 324 0.18 -11.51 22.61
N LEU A 325 0.84 -11.94 21.53
CA LEU A 325 0.10 -12.50 20.40
C LEU A 325 -0.63 -13.78 20.86
N PRO A 326 -1.91 -14.00 20.46
CA PRO A 326 -2.69 -15.18 20.81
C PRO A 326 -1.99 -16.51 20.50
#